data_AF-A0A1R3I2J8-F1
#
_entry.id   AF-A0A1R3I2J8-F1
#
_cell.length_a   1.000
_cell.length_b   1.000
_cell.length_c   1.000
_cell.angle_alpha   90.00
_cell.angle_beta   90.00
_cell.angle_gamma   90.00
#
_symmetry.space_group_name_H-M   'P 1'
#
loop_
_entity.id
_entity.type
_entity.pdbx_description
1 polymer ?
#
loop_
_entity_poly.entity_id
_entity_poly.type
_entity_poly.pdbx_seq_one_letter_code
_entity_poly.pdbx_strand_id
1 'polypeptide(L)'
;MDFACRGLLNLLQISPRLESLCFEQGVCLSTYDEKDDWILDPVPKCFLKHLKMVEFRLFNATNEELHVLRTLLRTAKVLENPYFPVDMAAKSPEMFFALLKESASDIVQLIEDSACNIGFR
;
A
#
# COMPACT_ATOMS: atom_id res chain seq x y z
N MET A 1 -4.90 -13.65 -5.86
CA MET A 1 -4.99 -14.06 -4.43
C MET A 1 -5.91 -13.07 -3.71
N ASP A 2 -6.86 -13.52 -2.90
CA ASP A 2 -7.76 -12.60 -2.18
C ASP A 2 -7.06 -11.97 -0.96
N PHE A 3 -6.96 -10.64 -0.95
CA PHE A 3 -6.29 -9.88 0.10
C PHE A 3 -7.09 -9.82 1.41
N ALA A 4 -8.42 -9.90 1.34
CA ALA A 4 -9.30 -10.00 2.52
C ALA A 4 -9.32 -11.42 3.12
N CYS A 5 -8.59 -12.37 2.53
CA CYS A 5 -8.53 -13.74 3.03
C CYS A 5 -7.99 -13.77 4.47
N ARG A 6 -8.78 -14.33 5.39
CA ARG A 6 -8.38 -14.52 6.80
C ARG A 6 -7.04 -15.25 6.95
N GLY A 7 -6.75 -16.21 6.08
CA GLY A 7 -5.48 -16.93 6.11
C GLY A 7 -4.27 -16.02 5.84
N LEU A 8 -4.39 -15.13 4.85
CA LEU A 8 -3.36 -14.15 4.55
C LEU A 8 -3.23 -13.13 5.69
N LEU A 9 -4.34 -12.57 6.15
CA LEU A 9 -4.32 -11.60 7.26
C LEU A 9 -3.69 -12.21 8.51
N ASN A 10 -4.03 -13.45 8.86
CA ASN A 10 -3.42 -14.17 9.97
C ASN A 10 -1.91 -14.37 9.76
N LEU A 11 -1.47 -14.72 8.55
CA LEU A 11 -0.06 -14.87 8.23
C LEU A 11 0.70 -13.55 8.44
N LEU A 12 0.15 -12.44 7.97
CA LEU A 12 0.73 -11.10 8.18
C LEU A 12 0.80 -10.74 9.68
N GLN A 13 -0.21 -11.12 10.47
CA GLN A 13 -0.22 -10.88 11.92
C GLN A 13 0.83 -11.69 12.68
N ILE A 14 1.05 -12.96 12.31
CA ILE A 14 2.04 -13.83 12.98
C ILE A 14 3.47 -13.62 12.47
N SER A 15 3.65 -12.86 11.39
CA SER A 15 4.95 -12.55 10.80
C SER A 15 5.34 -11.08 11.03
N PRO A 16 5.57 -10.63 12.28
CA PRO A 16 5.80 -9.22 12.60
C PRO A 16 7.11 -8.66 12.03
N ARG A 17 8.04 -9.52 11.57
CA ARG A 17 9.32 -9.13 10.96
C ARG A 17 9.34 -9.32 9.44
N LEU A 18 8.19 -9.50 8.81
CA LEU A 18 8.13 -9.61 7.35
C LEU A 18 8.65 -8.32 6.71
N GLU A 19 9.71 -8.44 5.91
CA GLU A 19 10.33 -7.29 5.23
C GLU A 19 9.87 -7.10 3.80
N SER A 20 9.50 -8.20 3.13
CA SER A 20 9.10 -8.21 1.73
C SER A 20 7.82 -9.01 1.54
N LEU A 21 6.87 -8.46 0.80
CA LEU A 21 5.64 -9.13 0.39
C LEU A 21 5.53 -9.12 -1.14
N CYS A 22 5.44 -10.29 -1.76
CA CYS A 22 5.38 -10.42 -3.22
C CYS A 22 4.10 -11.15 -3.64
N PHE A 23 3.35 -10.56 -4.57
CA PHE A 23 2.18 -11.14 -5.20
C PHE A 23 2.52 -11.60 -6.63
N GLU A 24 2.84 -12.88 -6.78
CA GLU A 24 3.28 -13.43 -8.07
C GLU A 24 2.16 -13.48 -9.13
N GLN A 25 0.92 -13.72 -8.71
CA GLN A 25 -0.24 -13.91 -9.62
C GLN A 25 -1.27 -12.78 -9.53
N GLY A 26 -0.83 -11.59 -9.12
CA GLY A 26 -1.74 -10.48 -8.84
C GLY A 26 -2.57 -10.69 -7.58
N VAL A 27 -3.34 -9.66 -7.23
CA VAL A 27 -4.16 -9.63 -6.03
C VAL A 27 -5.59 -9.29 -6.41
N CYS A 28 -6.56 -9.81 -5.68
CA CYS A 28 -7.94 -9.39 -5.76
C CYS A 28 -8.42 -9.05 -4.35
N LEU A 29 -9.54 -8.35 -4.26
CA LEU A 29 -10.17 -8.04 -2.99
C LEU A 29 -11.63 -8.46 -3.10
N SER A 30 -11.97 -9.63 -2.57
CA SER A 30 -13.33 -10.19 -2.75
C SER A 30 -14.42 -9.32 -2.12
N THR A 31 -14.05 -8.51 -1.14
CA THR A 31 -14.90 -7.52 -0.47
C THR A 31 -14.86 -6.14 -1.14
N TYR A 32 -14.29 -6.04 -2.34
CA TYR A 32 -14.19 -4.76 -3.03
C TYR A 32 -15.57 -4.19 -3.37
N ASP A 33 -15.80 -2.96 -2.91
CA ASP A 33 -16.88 -2.08 -3.33
C ASP A 33 -16.25 -0.71 -3.60
N GLU A 34 -16.57 -0.08 -4.73
CA GLU A 34 -16.09 1.25 -5.09
C GLU A 34 -16.42 2.32 -4.05
N LYS A 35 -17.44 2.06 -3.21
CA LYS A 35 -17.88 2.94 -2.12
C LYS A 35 -17.30 2.57 -0.76
N ASP A 36 -16.59 1.45 -0.65
CA ASP A 36 -16.04 0.98 0.61
C ASP A 36 -14.56 1.35 0.72
N ASP A 37 -14.23 2.09 1.77
CA ASP A 37 -12.85 2.38 2.15
C ASP A 37 -12.28 1.16 2.88
N TRP A 38 -12.20 0.03 2.19
CA TRP A 38 -11.66 -1.18 2.81
C TRP A 38 -10.30 -0.88 3.43
N ILE A 39 -10.17 -1.15 4.73
CA ILE A 39 -8.94 -0.92 5.49
C ILE A 39 -8.44 -2.21 6.11
N LEU A 40 -7.13 -2.22 6.35
CA LEU A 40 -6.46 -3.30 7.06
C LEU A 40 -6.58 -3.07 8.58
N ASP A 41 -7.67 -3.55 9.21
CA ASP A 41 -7.91 -3.42 10.65
C ASP A 41 -8.05 -4.79 11.34
N PRO A 42 -7.15 -5.15 12.30
CA PRO A 42 -6.00 -4.38 12.77
C PRO A 42 -4.84 -4.38 11.77
N VAL A 43 -4.11 -3.26 11.69
CA VAL A 43 -2.90 -3.18 10.86
C VAL A 43 -1.85 -4.17 11.38
N PRO A 44 -1.33 -5.10 10.55
CA PRO A 44 -0.33 -6.06 10.97
C PRO A 44 0.96 -5.36 11.39
N LYS A 45 1.60 -5.86 12.45
CA LYS A 45 2.80 -5.22 13.01
C LYS A 45 3.97 -5.13 12.03
N CYS A 46 4.05 -6.03 11.05
CA CYS A 46 5.09 -5.95 10.01
C CYS A 46 4.96 -4.69 9.16
N PHE A 47 3.75 -4.26 8.83
CA PHE A 47 3.48 -3.05 8.05
C PHE A 47 3.97 -1.78 8.74
N LEU A 48 3.97 -1.77 10.07
CA LEU A 48 4.33 -0.59 10.86
C LEU A 48 5.84 -0.46 11.11
N LYS A 49 6.61 -1.54 10.98
CA LYS A 49 8.00 -1.58 11.48
C LYS A 49 9.03 -2.19 10.55
N HIS A 50 8.66 -3.18 9.75
CA HIS A 50 9.63 -4.03 9.07
C HIS A 50 9.39 -4.17 7.57
N LEU A 51 8.16 -3.94 7.11
CA LEU A 51 7.79 -4.07 5.71
C LEU A 51 8.44 -2.94 4.90
N LYS A 52 9.51 -3.27 4.18
CA LYS A 52 10.26 -2.35 3.34
C LYS A 52 9.84 -2.43 1.88
N MET A 53 9.36 -3.60 1.46
CA MET A 53 9.10 -3.90 0.06
C MET A 53 7.76 -4.60 -0.13
N VAL A 54 6.98 -4.10 -1.09
CA VAL A 54 5.82 -4.78 -1.64
C VAL A 54 6.00 -4.85 -3.16
N GLU A 55 5.79 -6.03 -3.74
CA GLU A 55 5.95 -6.29 -5.18
C GLU A 55 4.68 -6.98 -5.73
N PHE A 56 4.25 -6.55 -6.91
CA PHE A 56 3.21 -7.20 -7.71
C PHE A 56 3.83 -7.59 -9.05
N ARG A 57 3.81 -8.87 -9.45
CA ARG A 57 4.43 -9.31 -10.72
C ARG A 57 3.47 -9.41 -11.90
N LEU A 58 2.21 -9.73 -11.63
CA LEU A 58 1.14 -9.81 -12.63
C LEU A 58 0.07 -8.78 -12.29
N PHE A 59 0.47 -7.50 -12.31
CA PHE A 59 -0.39 -6.39 -11.93
C PHE A 59 -1.18 -5.88 -13.14
N ASN A 60 -2.49 -6.09 -13.13
CA ASN A 60 -3.35 -5.67 -14.23
C ASN A 60 -3.91 -4.25 -14.07
N ALA A 61 -3.56 -3.57 -12.97
CA ALA A 61 -4.07 -2.25 -12.63
C ALA A 61 -5.60 -2.19 -12.59
N THR A 62 -6.22 -3.30 -12.18
CA THR A 62 -7.67 -3.32 -11.92
C THR A 62 -7.99 -2.44 -10.70
N ASN A 63 -9.23 -1.96 -10.61
CA ASN A 63 -9.63 -1.11 -9.49
C ASN A 63 -9.41 -1.81 -8.13
N GLU A 64 -9.63 -3.12 -8.07
CA GLU A 64 -9.36 -3.96 -6.88
C GLU A 64 -7.87 -3.95 -6.50
N GLU A 65 -6.99 -4.23 -7.47
CA GLU A 65 -5.54 -4.24 -7.25
C GLU A 65 -5.01 -2.87 -6.81
N LEU A 66 -5.54 -1.81 -7.42
CA LEU A 66 -5.20 -0.43 -7.07
C LEU A 66 -5.68 -0.08 -5.65
N HIS A 67 -6.86 -0.53 -5.26
CA HIS A 67 -7.39 -0.32 -3.91
C HIS A 67 -6.54 -1.02 -2.85
N VAL A 68 -6.14 -2.27 -3.12
CA VAL A 68 -5.20 -3.00 -2.26
C VAL A 68 -3.88 -2.26 -2.16
N LEU A 69 -3.28 -1.87 -3.29
CA LEU A 69 -2.02 -1.13 -3.32
C LEU A 69 -2.11 0.18 -2.53
N ARG A 70 -3.16 0.98 -2.70
CA ARG A 70 -3.39 2.20 -1.90
C ARG A 70 -3.50 1.91 -0.42
N THR A 71 -4.21 0.86 -0.04
CA THR A 71 -4.37 0.47 1.37
C THR A 71 -3.02 0.05 1.97
N LEU A 72 -2.22 -0.71 1.22
CA LEU A 72 -0.87 -1.10 1.64
C LEU A 72 0.03 0.14 1.81
N LEU A 73 0.01 1.07 0.86
CA LEU A 73 0.80 2.31 0.92
C LEU A 73 0.39 3.18 2.12
N ARG A 74 -0.91 3.40 2.35
CA ARG A 74 -1.41 4.17 3.49
C ARG A 74 -1.05 3.55 4.85
N THR A 75 -1.02 2.23 4.93
CA THR A 75 -0.77 1.51 6.20
C THR A 75 0.71 1.31 6.47
N ALA A 76 1.52 1.10 5.43
CA ALA A 76 2.95 0.86 5.54
C ALA A 76 3.73 2.19 5.59
N LYS A 77 3.70 2.86 6.75
CA LYS A 77 4.48 4.09 6.99
C LYS A 77 5.99 3.96 6.85
N VAL A 78 6.51 2.72 6.84
CA VAL A 78 7.95 2.40 6.78
C VAL A 78 8.39 1.85 5.42
N LEU A 79 7.55 1.96 4.39
CA LEU A 79 7.88 1.44 3.07
C LEU A 79 9.01 2.29 2.45
N GLU A 80 10.24 1.78 2.50
CA GLU A 80 11.42 2.46 1.95
C GLU A 80 11.40 2.51 0.43
N ASN A 81 10.85 1.48 -0.23
CA ASN A 81 10.81 1.41 -1.68
C ASN A 81 9.53 0.71 -2.19
N PRO A 82 8.47 1.44 -2.57
CA PRO A 82 7.35 0.86 -3.28
C PRO A 82 7.82 0.40 -4.66
N TYR A 83 8.00 -0.91 -4.84
CA TYR A 83 8.34 -1.47 -6.13
C TYR A 83 7.08 -1.64 -6.94
N PHE A 84 6.84 -0.67 -7.82
CA PHE A 84 5.81 -0.79 -8.82
C PHE A 84 6.32 -1.67 -9.96
N PRO A 85 5.54 -2.66 -10.42
CA PRO A 85 5.85 -3.44 -11.62
C PRO A 85 6.21 -2.52 -12.79
N VAL A 86 7.29 -2.82 -13.52
CA VAL A 86 7.76 -2.00 -14.65
C VAL A 86 6.68 -1.89 -15.74
N ASP A 87 5.85 -2.92 -15.88
CA ASP A 87 4.70 -2.95 -16.78
C ASP A 87 3.52 -2.08 -16.32
N MET A 88 3.47 -1.65 -15.04
CA MET A 88 2.47 -0.70 -14.55
C MET A 88 2.65 0.69 -15.18
N ALA A 89 3.89 1.17 -15.27
CA ALA A 89 4.21 2.43 -15.94
C ALA A 89 3.93 2.38 -17.45
N ALA A 90 4.04 1.19 -18.06
CA ALA A 90 3.71 0.98 -19.47
C ALA A 90 2.19 0.88 -19.73
N LYS A 91 1.43 0.30 -18.79
CA LYS A 91 -0.02 0.08 -18.93
C LYS A 91 -0.86 1.31 -18.57
N SER A 92 -0.46 2.08 -17.54
CA SER A 92 -1.19 3.28 -17.10
C SER A 92 -0.26 4.30 -16.41
N PRO A 93 0.48 5.12 -17.19
CA PRO A 93 1.45 6.06 -16.65
C PRO A 93 0.82 7.15 -15.78
N GLU A 94 -0.37 7.67 -16.13
CA GLU A 94 -1.10 8.67 -15.33
C GLU A 94 -1.38 8.17 -13.91
N MET A 95 -1.81 6.91 -13.78
CA MET A 95 -2.12 6.27 -12.50
C MET A 95 -0.86 5.98 -11.70
N PHE A 96 0.23 5.57 -12.37
CA PHE A 96 1.53 5.39 -11.75
C PHE A 96 2.05 6.70 -11.13
N PHE A 97 1.95 7.82 -11.85
CA PHE A 97 2.28 9.13 -11.28
C PHE A 97 1.35 9.55 -10.15
N ALA A 98 0.06 9.21 -10.19
CA ALA A 98 -0.89 9.49 -9.12
C ALA A 98 -0.53 8.71 -7.82
N LEU A 99 -0.18 7.43 -7.93
CA LEU A 99 0.23 6.61 -6.79
C LEU A 99 1.60 7.03 -6.23
N LEU A 100 2.54 7.42 -7.11
CA LEU A 100 3.79 8.03 -6.67
C LEU A 100 3.54 9.32 -5.89
N LYS A 101 2.64 10.18 -6.37
CA LYS A 101 2.23 11.40 -5.66
C LYS A 101 1.54 11.07 -4.33
N GLU A 102 0.65 10.08 -4.26
CA GLU A 102 0.03 9.65 -2.99
C GLU A 102 1.10 9.14 -2.00
N SER A 103 2.02 8.29 -2.44
CA SER A 103 3.10 7.77 -1.58
C SER A 103 4.10 8.86 -1.13
N ALA A 104 4.38 9.86 -1.97
CA ALA A 104 5.21 11.00 -1.62
C ALA A 104 4.45 12.06 -0.80
N SER A 105 3.11 12.07 -0.89
CA SER A 105 2.26 13.02 -0.16
C SER A 105 2.23 12.73 1.33
N ASP A 106 2.52 11.51 1.79
CA ASP A 106 2.70 11.26 3.22
C ASP A 106 3.91 12.00 3.79
N ILE A 107 4.95 12.27 2.97
CA ILE A 107 6.07 13.14 3.35
C ILE A 107 5.65 14.61 3.32
N VAL A 108 4.84 15.02 2.33
CA VAL A 108 4.33 16.41 2.24
C VAL A 108 3.36 16.72 3.37
N GLN A 109 2.47 15.79 3.76
CA GLN A 109 1.60 15.96 4.93
C GLN A 109 2.40 15.98 6.23
N LEU A 110 3.44 15.16 6.38
CA LEU A 110 4.34 15.27 7.54
C LEU A 110 5.10 16.60 7.57
N ILE A 111 5.46 17.18 6.41
CA ILE A 111 6.07 18.51 6.31
C ILE A 111 5.06 19.63 6.57
N GLU A 112 3.82 19.53 6.09
CA GLU A 112 2.76 20.52 6.33
C GLU A 112 2.24 20.46 7.77
N ASP A 113 2.10 19.28 8.36
CA ASP A 113 1.74 19.09 9.78
C ASP A 113 2.85 19.57 10.71
N SER A 114 4.12 19.40 10.33
CA SER A 114 5.24 19.99 11.07
C SER A 114 5.40 21.50 10.84
N ALA A 115 5.04 22.03 9.66
CA ALA A 115 4.97 23.46 9.39
C ALA A 115 3.83 24.15 10.15
N CYS A 116 2.70 23.46 10.37
CA CYS A 116 1.59 23.98 11.18
C CYS A 116 1.96 24.10 12.68
N ASN A 117 2.97 23.35 13.15
CA ASN A 117 3.46 23.40 14.53
C ASN A 117 4.60 24.42 14.76
N ILE A 118 5.04 25.13 13.73
CA ILE A 118 5.96 26.28 13.83
C ILE A 118 5.16 27.58 13.73
N GLY A 119 4.09 27.67 14.53
CA GLY A 119 3.37 28.90 14.76
C GLY A 119 4.27 29.91 15.48
N PHE A 120 4.82 30.86 14.73
CA PHE A 120 5.17 32.16 15.32
C PHE A 120 3.87 32.97 15.49
N ARG A 121 3.21 32.80 16.64
CA ARG A 121 2.77 33.94 17.47
C ARG A 121 2.37 33.52 18.88
#